data_AF-A0A7C5JKJ2-F1
#
_entry.id   AF-A0A7C5JKJ2-F1
#
_cell.length_a   1.000
_cell.length_b   1.000
_cell.length_c   1.000
_cell.angle_alpha   90.00
_cell.angle_beta   90.00
_cell.angle_gamma   90.00
#
_symmetry.space_group_name_H-M   'P 1'
#
loop_
_entity.id
_entity.type
_entity.pdbx_description
1 polymer ?
#
loop_
_entity_poly.entity_id
_entity_poly.type
_entity_poly.pdbx_seq_one_letter_code
_entity_poly.pdbx_strand_id
1 'polypeptide(L)'
;MKKYIYQHNNWPNFKWDISQFSGLLAEVRNKQGRLIGKMEALGFDLQNEAFLETLTSDILKTNEIEGIVLNKKDVRSSIARRLGIDIGGLPPINRNIEGIVDMMFDATTNFNSPLTKKRLFDWHFALFPMGRSGMF
;
A
#
# COMPACT_ATOMS: atom_id res chain seq x y z
N MET A 1 16.79 -8.30 -28.50
CA MET A 1 16.21 -7.28 -27.60
C MET A 1 16.11 -7.89 -26.21
N LYS A 2 16.60 -7.23 -25.16
CA LYS A 2 16.43 -7.72 -23.78
C LYS A 2 15.00 -7.36 -23.35
N LYS A 3 14.19 -8.37 -23.03
CA LYS A 3 12.77 -8.24 -22.67
C LYS A 3 12.57 -7.99 -21.18
N TYR A 4 13.49 -8.48 -20.36
CA TYR A 4 13.38 -8.41 -18.91
C TYR A 4 14.59 -7.74 -18.28
N ILE A 5 14.37 -6.99 -17.20
CA ILE A 5 15.39 -6.20 -16.51
C ILE A 5 16.61 -7.03 -16.05
N TYR A 6 16.39 -8.28 -15.64
CA TYR A 6 17.45 -9.20 -15.20
C TYR A 6 18.39 -9.66 -16.33
N GLN A 7 17.99 -9.46 -17.59
CA GLN A 7 18.82 -9.81 -18.74
C GLN A 7 19.89 -8.74 -19.01
N HIS A 8 19.81 -7.56 -18.39
CA HIS A 8 20.81 -6.51 -18.53
C HIS A 8 22.11 -6.90 -17.82
N ASN A 9 23.26 -6.65 -18.46
CA ASN A 9 24.56 -7.10 -17.92
C ASN A 9 24.89 -6.42 -16.59
N ASN A 10 24.34 -5.23 -16.36
CA ASN A 10 24.51 -4.47 -15.14
C ASN A 10 23.42 -4.76 -14.11
N TRP A 11 22.56 -5.76 -14.30
CA TRP A 11 21.63 -6.17 -13.25
C TRP A 11 22.42 -6.75 -12.05
N PRO A 12 22.11 -6.39 -10.79
CA PRO A 12 21.15 -5.37 -10.33
C PRO A 12 21.77 -3.96 -10.15
N ASN A 13 23.06 -3.80 -10.46
CA ASN A 13 23.87 -2.57 -10.31
C ASN A 13 23.62 -1.55 -11.44
N PHE A 14 22.42 -0.99 -11.47
CA PHE A 14 22.06 0.03 -12.46
C PHE A 14 22.87 1.33 -12.31
N LYS A 15 23.11 2.00 -13.44
CA LYS A 15 23.63 3.37 -13.49
C LYS A 15 22.53 4.26 -14.06
N TRP A 16 22.34 5.43 -13.47
CA TRP A 16 21.35 6.41 -13.91
C TRP A 16 22.02 7.77 -14.09
N ASP A 17 21.52 8.53 -15.05
CA ASP A 17 21.92 9.92 -15.26
C ASP A 17 20.95 10.83 -14.50
N ILE A 18 21.42 11.38 -13.38
CA ILE A 18 20.61 12.26 -12.51
C ILE A 18 20.11 13.49 -13.26
N SER A 19 20.82 13.96 -14.29
CA SER A 19 20.43 15.15 -15.05
C SER A 19 19.11 14.95 -15.80
N GLN A 20 18.74 13.72 -16.14
CA GLN A 20 17.52 13.41 -16.88
C GLN A 20 16.24 13.53 -16.06
N PHE A 21 16.33 13.45 -14.72
CA PHE A 21 15.14 13.44 -13.85
C PHE A 21 15.26 14.30 -12.59
N SER A 22 16.37 15.01 -12.39
CA SER A 22 16.55 15.91 -11.24
C SER A 22 15.46 16.98 -11.15
N GLY A 23 15.05 17.56 -12.29
CA GLY A 23 13.95 18.54 -12.35
C GLY A 23 12.60 17.95 -11.91
N LEU A 24 12.25 16.77 -12.42
CA LEU A 24 11.03 16.04 -12.03
C LEU A 24 11.06 15.66 -10.55
N LEU A 25 12.22 15.19 -10.06
CA LEU A 25 12.39 14.83 -8.66
C LEU A 25 12.23 16.05 -7.74
N ALA A 26 12.78 17.21 -8.13
CA ALA A 26 12.61 18.45 -7.39
C ALA A 26 11.13 18.87 -7.31
N GLU A 27 10.37 18.74 -8.41
CA GLU A 27 8.94 19.03 -8.42
C GLU A 27 8.16 18.11 -7.48
N VAL A 28 8.42 16.79 -7.55
CA VAL A 28 7.79 15.79 -6.67
C VAL A 28 8.10 16.09 -5.21
N ARG A 29 9.37 16.39 -4.88
CA ARG A 29 9.78 16.75 -3.51
C ARG A 29 9.10 18.02 -3.02
N ASN A 30 8.93 19.03 -3.86
CA ASN A 30 8.21 20.25 -3.50
C ASN A 30 6.73 19.96 -3.18
N LYS A 31 6.05 19.15 -4.01
CA LYS A 31 4.67 18.76 -3.77
C LYS A 31 4.53 17.91 -2.51
N GLN A 32 5.46 16.96 -2.28
CA GLN A 32 5.51 16.15 -1.07
C GLN A 32 5.63 17.02 0.19
N GLY A 33 6.58 17.97 0.19
CA GLY A 33 6.76 18.89 1.32
C GLY A 33 5.52 19.74 1.60
N ARG A 34 4.85 20.26 0.56
CA ARG A 34 3.58 20.99 0.70
C ARG A 34 2.47 20.12 1.28
N LEU A 35 2.39 18.86 0.88
CA LEU A 35 1.40 17.92 1.40
C LEU A 35 1.66 17.64 2.89
N ILE A 36 2.90 17.32 3.26
CA ILE A 36 3.29 17.06 4.65
C ILE A 36 2.98 18.28 5.52
N GLY A 37 3.39 19.49 5.11
CA GLY A 37 3.12 20.69 5.89
C GLY A 37 1.63 21.00 6.06
N LYS A 38 0.79 20.69 5.05
CA LYS A 38 -0.67 20.79 5.21
C LYS A 38 -1.23 19.74 6.16
N MET A 39 -0.75 18.51 6.07
CA MET A 39 -1.17 17.40 6.94
C MET A 39 -0.80 17.67 8.41
N GLU A 40 0.40 18.19 8.68
CA GLU A 40 0.85 18.56 10.03
C GLU A 40 0.01 19.67 10.66
N ALA A 41 -0.59 20.54 9.84
CA ALA A 41 -1.51 21.58 10.32
C ALA A 41 -2.92 21.05 10.66
N LEU A 42 -3.25 19.81 10.28
CA LEU A 42 -4.52 19.16 10.64
C LEU A 42 -4.46 18.57 12.06
N GLY A 43 -5.60 18.54 12.75
CA GLY A 43 -5.74 17.77 13.98
C GLY A 43 -5.71 16.26 13.73
N PHE A 44 -5.41 15.48 14.77
CA PHE A 44 -5.25 14.01 14.68
C PHE A 44 -6.45 13.30 14.02
N ASP A 45 -7.68 13.72 14.32
CA ASP A 45 -8.88 13.12 13.75
C ASP A 45 -8.94 13.27 12.22
N LEU A 46 -8.59 14.45 11.71
CA LEU A 46 -8.57 14.72 10.27
C LEU A 46 -7.41 14.00 9.57
N GLN A 47 -6.26 13.85 10.24
CA GLN A 47 -5.15 13.06 9.71
C GLN A 47 -5.53 11.57 9.61
N ASN A 48 -6.18 11.03 10.65
CA ASN A 48 -6.68 9.66 10.68
C ASN A 48 -7.73 9.40 9.61
N GLU A 49 -8.66 10.34 9.41
CA GLU A 49 -9.66 10.26 8.34
C GLU A 49 -9.01 10.29 6.95
N ALA A 50 -8.06 11.20 6.71
CA ALA A 50 -7.34 11.27 5.43
C ALA A 50 -6.55 9.98 5.15
N PHE A 51 -5.92 9.39 6.17
CA PHE A 51 -5.23 8.11 6.04
C PHE A 51 -6.21 6.96 5.75
N LEU A 52 -7.33 6.91 6.48
CA LEU A 52 -8.41 5.94 6.26
C LEU A 52 -8.94 6.00 4.83
N GLU A 53 -9.24 7.20 4.31
CA GLU A 53 -9.71 7.40 2.94
C GLU A 53 -8.67 6.99 1.90
N THR A 54 -7.42 7.42 2.08
CA THR A 54 -6.32 7.14 1.15
C THR A 54 -6.08 5.63 1.07
N LEU A 55 -5.90 4.96 2.20
CA LEU A 55 -5.63 3.53 2.23
C LEU A 55 -6.83 2.70 1.73
N THR A 56 -8.06 3.14 2.02
CA THR A 56 -9.27 2.52 1.44
C THR A 56 -9.23 2.60 -0.09
N SER A 57 -8.91 3.78 -0.64
CA SER A 57 -8.83 3.98 -2.09
C SER A 57 -7.74 3.12 -2.72
N ASP A 58 -6.54 3.09 -2.12
CA ASP A 58 -5.41 2.31 -2.65
C ASP A 58 -5.72 0.82 -2.70
N ILE A 59 -6.33 0.27 -1.64
CA ILE A 59 -6.76 -1.13 -1.59
C ILE A 59 -7.78 -1.43 -2.69
N LEU A 60 -8.79 -0.56 -2.88
CA LEU A 60 -9.78 -0.77 -3.93
C LEU A 60 -9.15 -0.74 -5.31
N LYS A 61 -8.32 0.28 -5.59
CA LYS A 61 -7.75 0.50 -6.93
C LYS A 61 -6.69 -0.52 -7.32
N THR A 62 -5.85 -0.94 -6.38
CA THR A 62 -4.87 -2.00 -6.67
C THR A 62 -5.55 -3.33 -6.97
N ASN A 63 -6.65 -3.65 -6.28
CA ASN A 63 -7.40 -4.88 -6.53
C ASN A 63 -8.24 -4.80 -7.82
N GLU A 64 -8.79 -3.64 -8.16
CA GLU A 64 -9.49 -3.43 -9.45
C GLU A 64 -8.57 -3.71 -10.65
N ILE A 65 -7.27 -3.36 -10.55
CA ILE A 65 -6.27 -3.67 -11.59
C ILE A 65 -6.10 -5.18 -11.77
N GLU A 66 -6.18 -5.95 -10.69
CA GLU A 66 -6.13 -7.42 -10.70
C GLU A 66 -7.49 -8.06 -11.07
N GLY A 67 -8.49 -7.26 -11.43
CA GLY A 67 -9.85 -7.72 -11.77
C GLY A 67 -10.72 -8.05 -10.55
N ILE A 68 -10.29 -7.69 -9.35
CA ILE A 68 -10.99 -7.97 -8.09
C ILE A 68 -11.74 -6.72 -7.63
N VAL A 69 -13.07 -6.79 -7.55
CA VAL A 69 -13.91 -5.70 -7.02
C VAL A 69 -14.23 -5.98 -5.56
N LEU A 70 -13.72 -5.15 -4.65
CA LEU A 70 -13.97 -5.24 -3.22
C LEU A 70 -15.07 -4.29 -2.77
N ASN A 71 -15.77 -4.64 -1.69
CA ASN A 71 -16.74 -3.76 -1.06
C ASN A 71 -16.03 -2.64 -0.30
N LYS A 72 -16.22 -1.38 -0.73
CA LYS A 72 -15.64 -0.19 -0.09
C LYS A 72 -15.93 -0.09 1.41
N LYS A 73 -17.16 -0.42 1.85
CA LYS A 73 -17.54 -0.33 3.26
C LYS A 73 -16.79 -1.35 4.11
N ASP A 74 -16.59 -2.56 3.60
CA ASP A 74 -15.88 -3.62 4.30
C ASP A 74 -14.39 -3.26 4.47
N VAL A 75 -13.76 -2.81 3.37
CA VAL A 75 -12.36 -2.33 3.39
C VAL A 75 -12.18 -1.19 4.37
N ARG A 76 -13.02 -0.15 4.27
CA ARG A 76 -12.96 1.02 5.16
C ARG A 76 -13.15 0.60 6.62
N SER A 77 -14.12 -0.27 6.92
CA SER A 77 -14.35 -0.76 8.28
C SER A 77 -13.16 -1.53 8.83
N SER A 78 -12.52 -2.35 8.00
CA SER A 78 -11.35 -3.13 8.38
C SER A 78 -10.14 -2.22 8.72
N ILE A 79 -9.91 -1.16 7.94
CA ILE A 79 -8.87 -0.17 8.23
C ILE A 79 -9.20 0.65 9.48
N ALA A 80 -10.45 1.12 9.62
CA ALA A 80 -10.87 1.93 10.77
C ALA A 80 -10.62 1.21 12.11
N ARG A 81 -10.85 -0.11 12.16
CA ARG A 81 -10.51 -0.94 13.34
C ARG A 81 -9.02 -0.92 13.68
N ARG A 82 -8.13 -0.98 12.68
CA ARG A 82 -6.66 -0.93 12.88
C ARG A 82 -6.19 0.44 13.34
N LEU A 83 -6.91 1.50 12.96
CA LEU A 83 -6.66 2.88 13.40
C LEU A 83 -7.32 3.23 14.74
N GLY A 84 -8.16 2.35 15.30
CA GLY A 84 -8.92 2.64 16.52
C GLY A 84 -10.00 3.71 16.33
N ILE A 85 -10.46 3.94 15.10
CA ILE A 85 -11.51 4.92 14.80
C ILE A 85 -12.87 4.25 15.04
N ASP A 86 -13.68 4.84 15.92
CA ASP A 86 -15.08 4.43 16.08
C ASP A 86 -15.91 4.95 14.91
N ILE A 87 -16.44 4.02 14.11
CA ILE A 87 -17.28 4.33 12.95
C ILE A 87 -18.72 3.82 13.11
N GLY A 88 -19.07 3.27 14.29
CA GLY A 88 -20.39 2.71 14.58
C GLY A 88 -20.74 1.45 13.78
N GLY A 89 -21.37 0.46 14.43
CA GLY A 89 -22.00 -0.69 13.76
C GLY A 89 -21.12 -1.37 12.70
N LEU A 90 -19.99 -1.93 13.13
CA LEU A 90 -19.04 -2.55 12.21
C LEU A 90 -19.63 -3.83 11.56
N PRO A 91 -19.61 -3.96 10.21
CA PRO A 91 -20.09 -5.16 9.53
C PRO A 91 -19.27 -6.40 9.92
N PRO A 92 -19.79 -7.63 9.72
CA PRO A 92 -19.04 -8.85 9.98
C PRO A 92 -17.72 -8.90 9.19
N ILE A 93 -16.70 -9.53 9.78
CA ILE A 93 -15.35 -9.60 9.22
C ILE A 93 -15.34 -10.48 7.98
N ASN A 94 -14.88 -9.93 6.84
CA ASN A 94 -14.64 -10.69 5.62
C ASN A 94 -13.17 -11.12 5.55
N ARG A 95 -12.90 -12.40 5.82
CA ARG A 95 -11.53 -12.96 5.85
C ARG A 95 -10.75 -12.76 4.54
N ASN A 96 -11.42 -12.65 3.40
CA ASN A 96 -10.75 -12.42 2.11
C ASN A 96 -10.17 -10.99 2.00
N ILE A 97 -10.72 -10.04 2.77
CA ILE A 97 -10.28 -8.64 2.77
C ILE A 97 -9.18 -8.41 3.82
N GLU A 98 -9.27 -9.10 4.97
CA GLU A 98 -8.35 -8.89 6.09
C GLU A 98 -6.87 -9.08 5.71
N GLY A 99 -6.54 -10.09 4.91
CA GLY A 99 -5.16 -10.31 4.48
C GLY A 99 -4.58 -9.18 3.62
N ILE A 100 -5.40 -8.61 2.73
CA ILE A 100 -5.02 -7.44 1.91
C ILE A 100 -4.84 -6.21 2.80
N VAL A 101 -5.78 -6.00 3.72
CA VAL A 101 -5.75 -4.86 4.64
C VAL A 101 -4.55 -4.95 5.58
N ASP A 102 -4.24 -6.12 6.14
CA ASP A 102 -3.06 -6.34 6.99
C ASP A 102 -1.76 -6.04 6.25
N MET A 103 -1.62 -6.57 5.03
CA MET A 103 -0.44 -6.34 4.20
C MET A 103 -0.28 -4.86 3.86
N MET A 104 -1.35 -4.19 3.39
CA MET A 104 -1.29 -2.79 3.00
C MET A 104 -1.11 -1.85 4.19
N PHE A 105 -1.70 -2.18 5.35
CA PHE A 105 -1.50 -1.45 6.58
C PHE A 105 -0.06 -1.59 7.08
N ASP A 106 0.52 -2.79 7.10
CA ASP A 106 1.93 -2.99 7.46
C ASP A 106 2.88 -2.28 6.48
N ALA A 107 2.62 -2.37 5.17
CA ALA A 107 3.44 -1.70 4.16
C ALA A 107 3.45 -0.17 4.30
N THR A 108 2.31 0.43 4.66
CA THR A 108 2.14 1.88 4.76
C THR A 108 2.52 2.46 6.12
N THR A 109 2.40 1.70 7.20
CA THR A 109 2.78 2.16 8.56
C THR A 109 4.22 1.82 8.92
N ASN A 110 4.71 0.67 8.45
CA ASN A 110 6.08 0.20 8.70
C ASN A 110 6.98 0.37 7.46
N PHE A 111 6.77 1.45 6.69
CA PHE A 111 7.50 1.71 5.44
C PHE A 111 9.01 1.94 5.64
N ASN A 112 9.40 2.44 6.82
CA ASN A 112 10.81 2.63 7.19
C ASN A 112 11.49 1.34 7.66
N SER A 113 10.74 0.27 7.90
CA SER A 113 11.30 -1.01 8.32
C SER A 113 11.84 -1.78 7.10
N PRO A 114 12.97 -2.50 7.24
CA PRO A 114 13.52 -3.28 6.14
C PRO A 114 12.53 -4.32 5.57
N LEU A 115 12.57 -4.53 4.26
CA LEU A 115 11.86 -5.63 3.61
C LEU A 115 12.65 -6.94 3.78
N THR A 116 12.38 -7.66 4.87
CA THR A 116 13.00 -8.97 5.12
C THR A 116 12.28 -10.08 4.38
N LYS A 117 12.95 -11.23 4.15
CA LYS A 117 12.30 -12.43 3.58
C LYS A 117 11.08 -12.86 4.39
N LYS A 118 11.17 -12.81 5.72
CA LYS A 118 10.06 -13.15 6.61
C LYS A 118 8.87 -12.22 6.35
N ARG A 119 9.08 -10.90 6.39
CA ARG A 119 8.03 -9.89 6.15
C ARG A 119 7.37 -10.08 4.78
N LEU A 120 8.17 -10.32 3.75
CA LEU A 120 7.67 -10.60 2.40
C LEU A 120 6.80 -11.86 2.36
N PHE A 121 7.20 -12.94 3.03
CA PHE A 121 6.41 -14.17 3.09
C PHE A 121 5.16 -14.02 3.96
N ASP A 122 5.23 -13.28 5.07
CA ASP A 122 4.06 -12.98 5.90
C ASP A 122 2.99 -12.25 5.06
N TRP A 123 3.40 -11.26 4.24
CA TRP A 123 2.51 -10.59 3.29
C TRP A 123 1.93 -11.55 2.25
N HIS A 124 2.75 -12.44 1.70
CA HIS A 124 2.29 -13.44 0.74
C HIS A 124 1.25 -14.38 1.37
N PHE A 125 1.50 -14.90 2.58
CA PHE A 125 0.55 -15.76 3.27
C PHE A 125 -0.73 -15.03 3.65
N ALA A 126 -0.66 -13.74 3.96
CA ALA A 126 -1.85 -12.92 4.20
C ALA A 126 -2.73 -12.82 2.93
N LEU A 127 -2.11 -12.62 1.76
CA LEU A 127 -2.84 -12.57 0.48
C LEU A 127 -3.33 -13.95 0.02
N PHE A 128 -2.61 -15.02 0.37
CA PHE A 128 -2.88 -16.39 -0.07
C PHE A 128 -2.96 -17.38 1.10
N PRO A 129 -3.93 -17.24 2.02
CA PRO A 129 -3.99 -18.00 3.28
C PRO A 129 -4.19 -19.51 3.12
N MET A 130 -4.49 -20.01 1.90
CA MET A 130 -4.58 -21.45 1.60
C MET A 130 -3.48 -21.98 0.68
N GLY A 131 -2.46 -21.18 0.33
CA GLY A 131 -1.27 -21.65 -0.40
C GLY A 131 -1.51 -22.33 -1.77
N ARG A 132 -2.71 -22.19 -2.36
CA ARG A 132 -3.02 -22.74 -3.69
C ARG A 132 -3.40 -21.63 -4.66
N SER A 133 -2.41 -21.08 -5.34
CA SER A 133 -2.59 -20.47 -6.66
C SER A 133 -2.45 -21.59 -7.71
N GLY A 134 -3.55 -22.31 -7.98
CA GLY A 134 -3.62 -23.35 -9.00
C GLY A 134 -4.60 -24.49 -8.70
N MET A 135 -5.51 -24.74 -9.65
CA MET A 135 -6.44 -25.89 -9.74
C MET A 135 -5.68 -27.23 -9.68
N PHE A 136 -6.13 -28.26 -8.97
CA PHE A 136 -7.23 -29.13 -9.43
C PHE A 136 -8.53 -28.43 -9.83
#